data_AF-A0AAD7UF00-F1
#
_entry.id   AF-A0AAD7UF00-F1
#
_cell.length_a   1.000
_cell.length_b   1.000
_cell.length_c   1.000
_cell.angle_alpha   90.00
_cell.angle_beta   90.00
_cell.angle_gamma   90.00
#
_symmetry.space_group_name_H-M   'P 1'
#
loop_
_entity.id
_entity.type
_entity.pdbx_description
1 polymer ?
#
loop_
_entity_poly.entity_id
_entity_poly.type
_entity_poly.pdbx_seq_one_letter_code
_entity_poly.pdbx_strand_id
1 'polypeptide(L)'
;MSVRWMVFLTAAQPAGAALSQTAAPASTRDKLSLFSERPEDALYDRYALALAATERSRELRDEALREAVGQWRWAWTRRFRRSNVCDPRCREIANNPRWRSACARHAVVSARVIDAVAGLSVAEFNQLSRVVAASPTLKKKVLHQAYLYRIASRIEDRRDGPEIHPPLEEIEPPRQPRAPDSMRAFASLAQKVEKLRQQQRAELIAALGIDEFPDYPVCDDRVLPFMAPEVREMCRSFPTQAADLVRSHGVDFDTFERLLSKADKDPFFRWRLARAMRQLEAQRQRYHKQQPPPLYS
;
A
#
# COMPACT_ATOMS: atom_id res chain seq x y z
N MET A 1 2.54 9.45 -14.03
CA MET A 1 1.17 9.97 -13.77
C MET A 1 0.88 9.84 -12.28
N SER A 2 0.87 10.98 -11.58
CA SER A 2 0.80 11.08 -10.11
C SER A 2 -0.65 10.84 -9.64
N VAL A 3 -0.88 9.88 -8.75
CA VAL A 3 -2.23 9.54 -8.20
C VAL A 3 -2.60 10.50 -7.05
N ARG A 4 -2.21 11.78 -7.15
CA ARG A 4 -2.44 12.80 -6.12
C ARG A 4 -3.80 13.51 -6.25
N TRP A 5 -4.69 13.03 -7.14
CA TRP A 5 -5.78 13.84 -7.69
C TRP A 5 -7.22 13.42 -7.32
N MET A 6 -7.43 12.50 -6.37
CA MET A 6 -8.78 12.08 -5.92
C MET A 6 -9.15 12.63 -4.52
N VAL A 7 -8.69 13.83 -4.17
CA VAL A 7 -9.09 14.52 -2.93
C VAL A 7 -9.93 15.75 -3.28
N PHE A 8 -11.13 15.55 -3.85
CA PHE A 8 -12.04 16.68 -4.15
C PHE A 8 -13.53 16.38 -3.92
N LEU A 9 -13.87 15.36 -3.13
CA LEU A 9 -15.28 15.08 -2.79
C LEU A 9 -15.61 15.13 -1.30
N THR A 10 -14.71 15.63 -0.44
CA THR A 10 -15.01 15.73 1.00
C THR A 10 -14.51 17.05 1.58
N ALA A 11 -15.36 18.07 1.56
CA ALA A 11 -15.22 19.26 2.40
C ALA A 11 -16.54 19.51 3.14
N ALA A 12 -16.58 19.13 4.41
CA ALA A 12 -17.47 19.69 5.43
C ALA A 12 -16.76 19.61 6.80
N GLN A 13 -16.71 20.75 7.49
CA GLN A 13 -15.86 21.15 8.64
C GLN A 13 -16.63 21.03 10.00
N PRO A 14 -16.11 21.42 11.21
CA PRO A 14 -15.20 22.53 11.52
C PRO A 14 -14.10 22.32 12.59
N ALA A 15 -13.35 23.41 12.81
CA ALA A 15 -12.08 23.58 13.49
C ALA A 15 -12.17 23.93 14.99
N GLY A 16 -11.04 23.79 15.70
CA GLY A 16 -10.77 24.43 16.98
C GLY A 16 -9.26 24.56 17.28
N ALA A 17 -8.80 25.83 17.30
CA ALA A 17 -7.67 26.50 17.97
C ALA A 17 -6.60 25.69 18.76
N ALA A 18 -5.36 26.15 19.01
CA ALA A 18 -4.44 27.18 18.51
C ALA A 18 -3.08 26.97 19.22
N LEU A 19 -1.99 27.17 18.48
CA LEU A 19 -0.63 27.65 18.84
C LEU A 19 0.02 27.35 20.22
N SER A 20 1.21 26.72 20.18
CA SER A 20 2.47 27.39 20.56
C SER A 20 3.69 26.54 20.20
N GLN A 21 4.69 27.19 19.59
CA GLN A 21 6.01 26.65 19.27
C GLN A 21 6.97 26.85 20.44
N THR A 22 7.85 25.90 20.70
CA THR A 22 9.23 26.16 21.19
C THR A 22 10.17 25.11 20.59
N ALA A 23 11.40 25.55 20.35
CA ALA A 23 12.36 25.01 19.38
C ALA A 23 12.91 23.60 19.69
N ALA A 24 13.27 22.91 18.60
CA ALA A 24 13.69 21.52 18.47
C ALA A 24 15.05 21.16 19.11
N PRO A 25 15.34 19.85 19.15
CA PRO A 25 16.52 19.37 18.43
C PRO A 25 16.16 18.36 17.33
N ALA A 26 16.82 18.52 16.18
CA ALA A 26 17.11 17.54 15.13
C ALA A 26 16.08 16.40 14.85
N SER A 27 15.22 16.65 13.87
CA SER A 27 14.71 15.68 12.87
C SER A 27 14.62 14.19 13.30
N THR A 28 13.67 13.86 14.16
CA THR A 28 13.01 12.55 14.10
C THR A 28 12.13 12.54 12.86
N ARG A 29 12.64 11.98 11.75
CA ARG A 29 11.80 11.49 10.65
C ARG A 29 10.54 10.85 11.23
N ASP A 30 9.36 11.26 10.77
CA ASP A 30 8.06 10.66 11.09
C ASP A 30 8.14 9.13 10.94
N LYS A 31 8.39 8.43 12.04
CA LYS A 31 8.33 6.98 12.08
C LYS A 31 6.85 6.64 12.10
N LEU A 32 6.34 6.09 10.99
CA LEU A 32 5.01 5.47 10.98
C LEU A 32 4.99 4.35 12.02
N SER A 33 4.49 4.62 13.23
CA SER A 33 4.27 3.61 14.27
C SER A 33 2.78 3.47 14.58
N LEU A 34 2.32 2.22 14.63
CA LEU A 34 0.98 1.84 15.09
C LEU A 34 0.88 1.77 16.63
N PHE A 35 1.99 1.99 17.33
CA PHE A 35 2.08 1.99 18.78
C PHE A 35 1.99 3.41 19.32
N SER A 36 1.42 3.56 20.52
CA SER A 36 1.31 4.86 21.17
C SER A 36 2.69 5.33 21.63
N GLU A 37 2.87 6.63 21.87
CA GLU A 37 4.12 7.18 22.43
C GLU A 37 4.42 6.74 23.88
N ARG A 38 3.68 5.77 24.42
CA ARG A 38 3.91 5.22 25.75
C ARG A 38 5.22 4.42 25.75
N PRO A 39 6.01 4.51 26.83
CA PRO A 39 7.31 3.83 26.91
C PRO A 39 7.20 2.30 26.81
N GLU A 40 6.08 1.75 27.26
CA GLU A 40 5.74 0.31 27.21
C GLU A 40 5.56 -0.18 25.77
N ASP A 41 4.94 0.68 24.96
CA ASP A 41 4.58 0.43 23.56
C ASP A 41 5.81 0.51 22.63
N ALA A 42 6.80 1.32 23.02
CA ALA A 42 8.07 1.47 22.31
C ALA A 42 8.92 0.18 22.25
N LEU A 43 8.72 -0.76 23.16
CA LEU A 43 9.40 -2.07 23.12
C LEU A 43 8.82 -2.97 22.03
N TYR A 44 7.51 -2.90 21.79
CA TYR A 44 6.85 -3.67 20.73
C TYR A 44 7.15 -3.11 19.35
N ASP A 45 7.33 -1.79 19.24
CA ASP A 45 7.76 -1.13 18.02
C ASP A 45 9.18 -1.54 17.62
N ARG A 46 10.13 -1.53 18.58
CA ARG A 46 11.49 -2.08 18.40
C ARG A 46 11.48 -3.55 18.03
N TYR A 47 10.63 -4.35 18.67
CA TYR A 47 10.46 -5.76 18.33
C TYR A 47 9.91 -5.95 16.90
N ALA A 48 8.94 -5.13 16.47
CA ALA A 48 8.42 -5.13 15.11
C ALA A 48 9.50 -4.74 14.07
N LEU A 49 10.34 -3.76 14.40
CA LEU A 49 11.48 -3.37 13.57
C LEU A 49 12.49 -4.50 13.43
N ALA A 50 12.82 -5.18 14.54
CA ALA A 50 13.68 -6.37 14.53
C ALA A 50 13.13 -7.50 13.66
N LEU A 51 11.82 -7.74 13.70
CA LEU A 51 11.16 -8.72 12.83
C LEU A 51 11.28 -8.34 11.35
N ALA A 52 11.08 -7.06 11.02
CA ALA A 52 11.20 -6.58 9.65
C ALA A 52 12.64 -6.72 9.13
N ALA A 53 13.63 -6.34 9.95
CA ALA A 53 15.04 -6.38 9.60
C ALA A 53 15.58 -7.81 9.41
N THR A 54 15.05 -8.78 10.17
CA THR A 54 15.49 -10.18 10.10
C THR A 54 14.76 -11.02 9.05
N GLU A 55 13.72 -10.48 8.39
CA GLU A 55 12.88 -11.19 7.42
C GLU A 55 13.71 -11.77 6.26
N ARG A 56 14.66 -11.00 5.71
CA ARG A 56 15.50 -11.49 4.60
C ARG A 56 16.37 -12.68 5.01
N SER A 57 16.94 -12.64 6.21
CA SER A 57 17.70 -13.76 6.77
C SER A 57 16.82 -15.00 6.95
N ARG A 58 15.56 -14.80 7.37
CA ARG A 58 14.57 -15.86 7.52
C ARG A 58 14.17 -16.48 6.18
N GLU A 59 13.97 -15.68 5.14
CA GLU A 59 13.69 -16.15 3.78
C GLU A 59 14.82 -17.02 3.24
N LEU A 60 16.08 -16.55 3.32
CA LEU A 60 17.26 -17.29 2.86
C LEU A 60 17.43 -18.61 3.62
N ARG A 61 17.13 -18.62 4.92
CA ARG A 61 17.06 -19.85 5.70
C ARG A 61 16.01 -20.78 5.11
N ASP A 62 14.75 -20.34 5.04
CA ASP A 62 13.62 -21.18 4.60
C ASP A 62 13.79 -21.69 3.16
N GLU A 63 14.47 -20.94 2.29
CA GLU A 63 14.91 -21.37 0.97
C GLU A 63 15.94 -22.50 1.03
N ALA A 64 17.03 -22.32 1.78
CA ALA A 64 18.03 -23.37 1.98
C ALA A 64 17.43 -24.64 2.63
N LEU A 65 16.44 -24.50 3.51
CA LEU A 65 15.73 -25.63 4.09
C LEU A 65 14.89 -26.36 3.05
N ARG A 66 14.18 -25.60 2.19
CA ARG A 66 13.37 -26.15 1.10
C ARG A 66 14.22 -26.90 0.08
N GLU A 67 15.38 -26.37 -0.28
CA GLU A 67 16.36 -27.05 -1.14
C GLU A 67 16.89 -28.34 -0.51
N ALA A 68 17.11 -28.33 0.81
CA ALA A 68 17.70 -29.47 1.52
C ALA A 68 16.78 -30.69 1.67
N VAL A 69 15.44 -30.50 1.68
CA VAL A 69 14.47 -31.61 1.85
C VAL A 69 13.47 -31.76 0.70
N GLY A 70 13.42 -30.80 -0.21
CA GLY A 70 12.45 -30.73 -1.30
C GLY A 70 11.13 -30.04 -0.90
N GLN A 71 10.44 -29.48 -1.90
CA GLN A 71 9.26 -28.64 -1.72
C GLN A 71 8.10 -29.34 -1.00
N TRP A 72 7.84 -30.61 -1.33
CA TRP A 72 6.79 -31.42 -0.71
C TRP A 72 7.04 -31.69 0.78
N ARG A 73 8.25 -32.15 1.13
CA ARG A 73 8.61 -32.39 2.54
C ARG A 73 8.60 -31.10 3.32
N TRP A 74 9.11 -30.00 2.76
CA TRP A 74 9.06 -28.68 3.40
C TRP A 74 7.62 -28.24 3.71
N ALA A 75 6.70 -28.37 2.75
CA ALA A 75 5.30 -28.03 2.95
C ALA A 75 4.65 -28.90 4.04
N TRP A 76 4.96 -30.20 4.06
CA TRP A 76 4.49 -31.13 5.09
C TRP A 76 5.04 -30.76 6.49
N THR A 77 6.35 -30.54 6.61
CA THR A 77 7.00 -30.14 7.87
C THR A 77 6.43 -28.83 8.38
N ARG A 78 6.14 -27.84 7.51
CA ARG A 78 5.55 -26.57 7.93
C ARG A 78 4.08 -26.70 8.38
N ARG A 79 3.32 -27.59 7.75
CA ARG A 79 1.89 -27.76 8.02
C ARG A 79 1.62 -28.57 9.30
N PHE A 80 2.36 -29.64 9.52
CA PHE A 80 2.06 -30.59 10.60
C PHE A 80 2.88 -30.35 11.87
N ARG A 81 3.88 -29.47 11.81
CA ARG A 81 4.77 -29.24 12.94
C ARG A 81 4.41 -27.98 13.70
N ARG A 82 4.19 -28.13 15.00
CA ARG A 82 3.96 -27.02 15.94
C ARG A 82 5.26 -26.47 16.55
N SER A 83 6.38 -27.17 16.38
CA SER A 83 7.68 -26.79 16.94
C SER A 83 8.53 -25.96 15.98
N ASN A 84 9.54 -25.28 16.53
CA ASN A 84 10.48 -24.47 15.76
C ASN A 84 11.23 -25.36 14.75
N VAL A 85 11.27 -24.90 13.50
CA VAL A 85 11.94 -25.56 12.38
C VAL A 85 13.46 -25.67 12.60
N CYS A 86 14.03 -24.81 13.46
CA CYS A 86 15.43 -24.81 13.88
C CYS A 86 15.69 -25.47 15.24
N ASP A 87 14.75 -26.21 15.80
CA ASP A 87 14.95 -26.94 17.07
C ASP A 87 16.01 -28.05 16.91
N PRO A 88 17.11 -28.07 17.70
CA PRO A 88 18.13 -29.12 17.64
C PRO A 88 17.58 -30.54 17.85
N ARG A 89 16.43 -30.69 18.52
CA ARG A 89 15.76 -31.98 18.74
C ARG A 89 15.05 -32.53 17.50
N CYS A 90 15.00 -31.74 16.43
CA CYS A 90 14.47 -32.13 15.14
C CYS A 90 15.34 -33.21 14.49
N ARG A 91 14.76 -34.38 14.20
CA ARG A 91 15.45 -35.50 13.53
C ARG A 91 15.99 -35.11 12.15
N GLU A 92 15.26 -34.26 11.43
CA GLU A 92 15.63 -33.73 10.12
C GLU A 92 16.82 -32.77 10.19
N ILE A 93 16.97 -32.03 11.30
CA ILE A 93 18.15 -31.20 11.58
C ILE A 93 19.35 -32.07 11.90
N ALA A 94 19.19 -33.03 12.81
CA ALA A 94 20.27 -33.91 13.22
C ALA A 94 20.91 -34.60 12.01
N ASN A 95 20.08 -35.05 11.07
CA ASN A 95 20.50 -35.84 9.93
C ASN A 95 20.91 -35.02 8.70
N ASN A 96 20.68 -33.70 8.65
CA ASN A 96 20.98 -32.88 7.48
C ASN A 96 21.96 -31.72 7.80
N PRO A 97 23.22 -31.80 7.35
CA PRO A 97 24.24 -30.78 7.65
C PRO A 97 23.91 -29.43 7.01
N ARG A 98 23.26 -29.40 5.83
CA ARG A 98 22.86 -28.16 5.17
C ARG A 98 21.78 -27.42 5.96
N TRP A 99 20.81 -28.18 6.50
CA TRP A 99 19.77 -27.63 7.36
C TRP A 99 20.35 -27.02 8.64
N ARG A 100 21.25 -27.75 9.33
CA ARG A 100 21.97 -27.23 10.51
C ARG A 100 22.72 -25.94 10.20
N SER A 101 23.48 -25.95 9.10
CA SER A 101 24.27 -24.80 8.67
C SER A 101 23.40 -23.57 8.38
N ALA A 102 22.24 -23.75 7.71
CA ALA A 102 21.30 -22.68 7.44
C ALA A 102 20.67 -22.10 8.72
N CYS A 103 20.25 -22.94 9.67
CA CYS A 103 19.73 -22.49 10.95
C CYS A 103 20.80 -21.76 11.79
N ALA A 104 22.03 -22.26 11.82
CA ALA A 104 23.14 -21.61 12.54
C ALA A 104 23.49 -20.24 11.95
N ARG A 105 23.61 -20.14 10.62
CA ARG A 105 23.82 -18.86 9.93
C ARG A 105 22.71 -17.85 10.26
N HIS A 106 21.45 -18.30 10.17
CA HIS A 106 20.31 -17.45 10.49
C HIS A 106 20.35 -16.94 11.94
N ALA A 107 20.70 -17.80 12.91
CA ALA A 107 20.80 -17.41 14.31
C ALA A 107 21.86 -16.33 14.53
N VAL A 108 23.05 -16.50 13.97
CA VAL A 108 24.16 -15.53 14.09
C VAL A 108 23.80 -14.20 13.43
N VAL A 109 23.28 -14.23 12.21
CA VAL A 109 22.90 -13.00 11.48
C VAL A 109 21.76 -12.28 12.19
N SER A 110 20.74 -13.01 12.63
CA SER A 110 19.58 -12.41 13.30
C SER A 110 19.99 -11.77 14.62
N ALA A 111 20.83 -12.42 15.42
CA ALA A 111 21.31 -11.85 16.68
C ALA A 111 22.02 -10.50 16.47
N ARG A 112 22.90 -10.41 15.46
CA ARG A 112 23.60 -9.16 15.12
C ARG A 112 22.65 -8.07 14.64
N VAL A 113 21.68 -8.43 13.79
CA VAL A 113 20.71 -7.47 13.23
C VAL A 113 19.75 -6.97 14.30
N ILE A 114 19.27 -7.84 15.19
CA ILE A 114 18.35 -7.47 16.28
C ILE A 114 19.03 -6.45 17.21
N ASP A 115 20.28 -6.69 17.57
CA ASP A 115 21.07 -5.77 18.40
C ASP A 115 21.32 -4.45 17.68
N ALA A 116 21.88 -4.48 16.46
CA ALA A 116 22.26 -3.29 15.73
C ALA A 116 21.08 -2.39 15.31
N VAL A 117 19.93 -2.96 14.96
CA VAL A 117 18.79 -2.22 14.40
C VAL A 117 17.75 -1.85 15.46
N ALA A 118 17.45 -2.76 16.38
CA ALA A 118 16.42 -2.55 17.39
C ALA A 118 16.97 -2.22 18.78
N GLY A 119 18.29 -2.36 19.00
CA GLY A 119 18.91 -2.19 20.31
C GLY A 119 18.40 -3.19 21.33
N LEU A 120 18.02 -4.40 20.88
CA LEU A 120 17.49 -5.46 21.74
C LEU A 120 18.52 -6.58 21.87
N SER A 121 18.71 -7.08 23.08
CA SER A 121 19.40 -8.35 23.28
C SER A 121 18.56 -9.52 22.79
N VAL A 122 19.22 -10.65 22.50
CA VAL A 122 18.54 -11.90 22.12
C VAL A 122 17.59 -12.39 23.23
N ALA A 123 17.94 -12.15 24.49
CA ALA A 123 17.10 -12.51 25.63
C ALA A 123 15.80 -11.69 25.66
N GLU A 124 15.90 -10.37 25.51
CA GLU A 124 14.75 -9.47 25.45
C GLU A 124 13.87 -9.77 24.24
N PHE A 125 14.46 -9.98 23.07
CA PHE A 125 13.72 -10.37 21.87
C PHE A 125 12.92 -11.67 22.08
N ASN A 126 13.53 -12.68 22.71
CA ASN A 126 12.85 -13.93 23.01
C ASN A 126 11.74 -13.77 24.05
N GLN A 127 11.94 -12.91 25.06
CA GLN A 127 10.92 -12.60 26.06
C GLN A 127 9.73 -11.90 25.40
N LEU A 128 9.98 -10.85 24.59
CA LEU A 128 8.95 -10.14 23.83
C LEU A 128 8.22 -11.10 22.88
N SER A 129 8.93 -12.03 22.23
CA SER A 129 8.29 -13.05 21.40
C SER A 129 7.27 -13.90 22.16
N ARG A 130 7.52 -14.22 23.44
CA ARG A 130 6.58 -14.99 24.28
C ARG A 130 5.38 -14.14 24.68
N VAL A 131 5.61 -12.90 25.11
CA VAL A 131 4.56 -11.94 25.46
C VAL A 131 3.64 -11.68 24.27
N VAL A 132 4.21 -11.41 23.11
CA VAL A 132 3.47 -11.19 21.86
C VAL A 132 2.72 -12.45 21.43
N ALA A 133 3.30 -13.65 21.60
CA ALA A 133 2.61 -14.90 21.27
C ALA A 133 1.40 -15.18 22.16
N ALA A 134 1.42 -14.74 23.42
CA ALA A 134 0.32 -14.92 24.36
C ALA A 134 -0.92 -14.06 24.03
N SER A 135 -0.74 -12.93 23.32
CA SER A 135 -1.83 -12.01 22.97
C SER A 135 -2.06 -11.94 21.44
N PRO A 136 -3.18 -12.48 20.93
CA PRO A 136 -3.48 -12.46 19.49
C PRO A 136 -3.61 -11.05 18.90
N THR A 137 -4.15 -10.11 19.66
CA THR A 137 -4.34 -8.72 19.24
C THR A 137 -3.00 -7.99 19.13
N LEU A 138 -2.13 -8.15 20.13
CA LEU A 138 -0.78 -7.59 20.13
C LEU A 138 0.05 -8.20 19.01
N LYS A 139 -0.01 -9.52 18.82
CA LYS A 139 0.63 -10.22 17.71
C LYS A 139 0.24 -9.63 16.36
N LYS A 140 -1.05 -9.39 16.13
CA LYS A 140 -1.53 -8.79 14.88
C LYS A 140 -0.98 -7.38 14.68
N LYS A 141 -0.99 -6.54 15.73
CA LYS A 141 -0.42 -5.18 15.67
C LYS A 141 1.08 -5.18 15.36
N VAL A 142 1.86 -5.98 16.08
CA VAL A 142 3.31 -6.14 15.84
C VAL A 142 3.61 -6.58 14.41
N LEU A 143 2.87 -7.58 13.89
CA LEU A 143 3.07 -8.07 12.53
C LEU A 143 2.71 -7.01 11.47
N HIS A 144 1.65 -6.22 11.70
CA HIS A 144 1.33 -5.10 10.82
C HIS A 144 2.41 -4.02 10.86
N GLN A 145 2.92 -3.69 12.04
CA GLN A 145 3.99 -2.72 12.18
C GLN A 145 5.28 -3.18 11.47
N ALA A 146 5.67 -4.44 11.66
CA ALA A 146 6.80 -5.04 10.95
C ALA A 146 6.60 -5.03 9.42
N TYR A 147 5.37 -5.26 8.95
CA TYR A 147 5.03 -5.16 7.54
C TYR A 147 5.18 -3.74 7.00
N LEU A 148 4.78 -2.71 7.75
CA LEU A 148 4.97 -1.31 7.37
C LEU A 148 6.46 -0.96 7.26
N TYR A 149 7.28 -1.36 8.22
CA TYR A 149 8.74 -1.16 8.14
C TYR A 149 9.36 -1.82 6.92
N ARG A 150 8.92 -3.04 6.59
CA ARG A 150 9.39 -3.74 5.39
C ARG A 150 9.01 -3.01 4.09
N ILE A 151 7.84 -2.40 4.03
CA ILE A 151 7.47 -1.60 2.86
C ILE A 151 8.30 -0.32 2.80
N ALA A 152 8.45 0.37 3.93
CA ALA A 152 9.23 1.59 4.02
C ALA A 152 10.67 1.36 3.54
N SER A 153 11.34 0.29 4.03
CA SER A 153 12.71 -0.03 3.61
C SER A 153 12.82 -0.30 2.11
N ARG A 154 11.83 -0.98 1.51
CA ARG A 154 11.82 -1.27 0.06
C ARG A 154 11.53 -0.04 -0.80
N ILE A 155 10.85 0.98 -0.26
CA ILE A 155 10.63 2.25 -0.95
C ILE A 155 11.92 3.07 -0.92
N GLU A 156 12.64 3.04 0.20
CA GLU A 156 13.94 3.68 0.34
C GLU A 156 14.99 3.02 -0.58
N ASP A 157 15.08 1.68 -0.60
CA ASP A 157 16.00 0.94 -1.48
C ASP A 157 15.74 1.17 -2.99
N ARG A 158 14.51 1.55 -3.37
CA ARG A 158 14.12 1.84 -4.77
C ARG A 158 14.37 3.27 -5.20
N ARG A 159 14.67 4.19 -4.28
CA ARG A 159 15.04 5.56 -4.67
C ARG A 159 16.41 5.63 -5.35
N ASP A 160 17.27 4.62 -5.17
CA ASP A 160 18.66 4.64 -5.62
C ASP A 160 19.06 3.56 -6.66
N GLY A 161 18.12 2.84 -7.30
CA GLY A 161 18.45 1.75 -8.25
C GLY A 161 17.58 1.68 -9.52
N PRO A 162 18.11 1.22 -10.68
CA PRO A 162 17.40 1.22 -11.94
C PRO A 162 16.29 0.16 -11.99
N GLU A 163 15.15 0.58 -12.50
CA GLU A 163 13.85 -0.09 -12.47
C GLU A 163 13.81 -1.33 -13.38
N ILE A 164 13.86 -2.54 -12.79
CA ILE A 164 13.50 -3.79 -13.48
C ILE A 164 12.74 -4.71 -12.51
N HIS A 165 11.48 -5.03 -12.84
CA HIS A 165 10.73 -6.16 -12.25
C HIS A 165 10.45 -7.18 -13.36
N PRO A 166 10.59 -8.49 -13.09
CA PRO A 166 9.39 -9.33 -12.98
C PRO A 166 9.58 -10.53 -12.01
N PRO A 167 8.65 -11.50 -11.91
CA PRO A 167 7.37 -11.39 -11.19
C PRO A 167 7.16 -12.58 -10.22
N LEU A 168 6.50 -12.43 -9.06
CA LEU A 168 5.98 -13.61 -8.37
C LEU A 168 4.58 -13.46 -7.76
N GLU A 169 3.87 -14.57 -7.97
CA GLU A 169 2.47 -14.91 -7.80
C GLU A 169 1.92 -14.81 -6.37
N GLU A 170 0.59 -14.83 -6.34
CA GLU A 170 -0.32 -14.31 -5.32
C GLU A 170 -0.92 -15.49 -4.52
N ILE A 171 -0.86 -15.45 -3.18
CA ILE A 171 -1.72 -16.28 -2.32
C ILE A 171 -2.90 -15.42 -1.89
N GLU A 172 -4.10 -15.76 -2.38
CA GLU A 172 -5.38 -15.08 -2.12
C GLU A 172 -5.77 -15.11 -0.62
N PRO A 173 -6.09 -13.95 -0.01
CA PRO A 173 -6.94 -13.84 1.17
C PRO A 173 -8.43 -13.69 0.76
N PRO A 174 -9.39 -13.72 1.72
CA PRO A 174 -10.71 -14.33 1.54
C PRO A 174 -11.57 -13.63 0.49
N ARG A 175 -12.31 -14.45 -0.26
CA ARG A 175 -13.23 -14.10 -1.34
C ARG A 175 -14.25 -13.04 -0.91
N GLN A 176 -13.93 -11.77 -1.14
CA GLN A 176 -14.91 -10.78 -1.56
C GLN A 176 -15.29 -11.10 -3.02
N PRO A 177 -16.54 -10.87 -3.44
CA PRO A 177 -17.09 -11.41 -4.68
C PRO A 177 -16.12 -11.22 -5.85
N ARG A 178 -15.67 -12.37 -6.35
CA ARG A 178 -14.84 -12.50 -7.53
C ARG A 178 -15.66 -12.02 -8.73
N ALA A 179 -15.54 -10.75 -9.05
CA ALA A 179 -15.61 -10.30 -10.43
C ALA A 179 -14.29 -9.58 -10.70
N PRO A 180 -13.27 -10.21 -11.31
CA PRO A 180 -12.11 -9.50 -11.86
C PRO A 180 -12.54 -8.33 -12.78
N ASP A 181 -13.77 -8.38 -13.31
CA ASP A 181 -14.42 -7.31 -14.06
C ASP A 181 -14.80 -6.09 -13.20
N SER A 182 -15.06 -6.23 -11.90
CA SER A 182 -15.48 -5.11 -11.03
C SER A 182 -14.41 -4.02 -10.89
N MET A 183 -13.13 -4.39 -10.72
CA MET A 183 -12.03 -3.43 -10.59
C MET A 183 -11.72 -2.76 -11.94
N ARG A 184 -11.82 -3.50 -13.05
CA ARG A 184 -11.63 -2.94 -14.40
C ARG A 184 -12.80 -2.03 -14.79
N ALA A 185 -14.03 -2.41 -14.48
CA ALA A 185 -15.21 -1.59 -14.68
C ALA A 185 -15.13 -0.31 -13.86
N PHE A 186 -14.76 -0.41 -12.58
CA PHE A 186 -14.53 0.75 -11.73
C PHE A 186 -13.39 1.64 -12.25
N ALA A 187 -12.25 1.07 -12.65
CA ALA A 187 -11.13 1.82 -13.22
C ALA A 187 -11.52 2.54 -14.52
N SER A 188 -12.28 1.88 -15.40
CA SER A 188 -12.81 2.45 -16.64
C SER A 188 -13.77 3.60 -16.36
N LEU A 189 -14.68 3.42 -15.40
CA LEU A 189 -15.63 4.45 -14.99
C LEU A 189 -14.93 5.65 -14.34
N ALA A 190 -13.98 5.41 -13.44
CA ALA A 190 -13.17 6.45 -12.83
C ALA A 190 -12.37 7.25 -13.88
N GLN A 191 -11.82 6.57 -14.91
CA GLN A 191 -11.18 7.25 -16.05
C GLN A 191 -12.17 8.13 -16.84
N LYS A 192 -13.42 7.70 -17.04
CA LYS A 192 -14.44 8.49 -17.74
C LYS A 192 -14.84 9.73 -16.96
N VAL A 193 -15.05 9.60 -15.65
CA VAL A 193 -15.34 10.73 -14.76
C VAL A 193 -14.17 11.72 -14.73
N GLU A 194 -12.94 11.23 -14.66
CA GLU A 194 -11.75 12.09 -14.70
C GLU A 194 -11.60 12.80 -16.06
N LYS A 195 -11.93 12.12 -17.17
CA LYS A 195 -11.94 12.74 -18.49
C LYS A 195 -12.99 13.86 -18.59
N LEU A 196 -14.18 13.65 -18.03
CA LEU A 196 -15.21 14.69 -17.95
C LEU A 196 -14.69 15.91 -17.16
N ARG A 197 -14.03 15.68 -16.03
CA ARG A 197 -13.40 16.75 -15.22
C ARG A 197 -12.36 17.53 -16.04
N GLN A 198 -11.51 16.83 -16.79
CA GLN A 198 -10.48 17.46 -17.63
C GLN A 198 -11.09 18.25 -18.79
N GLN A 199 -12.16 17.76 -19.40
CA GLN A 199 -12.88 18.47 -20.48
C GLN A 199 -13.47 19.78 -19.97
N GLN A 200 -14.22 19.74 -18.86
CA GLN A 200 -14.78 20.96 -18.26
C GLN A 200 -13.70 21.94 -17.80
N ARG A 201 -12.59 21.45 -17.25
CA ARG A 201 -11.44 22.31 -16.89
C ARG A 201 -10.87 22.99 -18.12
N ALA A 202 -10.70 22.27 -19.24
CA ALA A 202 -10.18 22.83 -20.48
C ALA A 202 -11.15 23.86 -21.10
N GLU A 203 -12.45 23.58 -21.10
CA GLU A 203 -13.48 24.52 -21.55
C GLU A 203 -13.50 25.80 -20.72
N LEU A 204 -13.34 25.68 -19.40
CA LEU A 204 -13.26 26.84 -18.52
C LEU A 204 -11.97 27.65 -18.71
N ILE A 205 -10.83 26.99 -18.87
CA ILE A 205 -9.56 27.65 -19.20
C ILE A 205 -9.72 28.49 -20.47
N ALA A 206 -10.34 27.91 -21.50
CA ALA A 206 -10.63 28.60 -22.76
C ALA A 206 -11.62 29.76 -22.57
N ALA A 207 -12.68 29.58 -21.78
CA ALA A 207 -13.67 30.62 -21.52
C ALA A 207 -13.12 31.80 -20.71
N LEU A 208 -12.23 31.53 -19.74
CA LEU A 208 -11.61 32.55 -18.89
C LEU A 208 -10.40 33.22 -19.54
N GLY A 209 -9.88 32.69 -20.65
CA GLY A 209 -8.71 33.23 -21.35
C GLY A 209 -7.43 33.17 -20.50
N ILE A 210 -7.30 32.14 -19.66
CA ILE A 210 -6.13 31.92 -18.79
C ILE A 210 -5.29 30.76 -19.33
N ASP A 211 -3.99 30.76 -19.07
CA ASP A 211 -3.11 29.68 -19.54
C ASP A 211 -3.21 28.41 -18.69
N GLU A 212 -3.38 28.58 -17.36
CA GLU A 212 -3.40 27.49 -16.41
C GLU A 212 -4.40 27.76 -15.29
N PHE A 213 -5.22 26.75 -14.99
CA PHE A 213 -6.14 26.80 -13.85
C PHE A 213 -5.41 26.32 -12.59
N PRO A 214 -5.61 26.94 -11.42
CA PRO A 214 -4.93 26.55 -10.19
C PRO A 214 -5.23 25.11 -9.74
N ASP A 215 -4.26 24.53 -9.03
CA ASP A 215 -4.28 23.15 -8.52
C ASP A 215 -4.87 23.00 -7.09
N TYR A 216 -5.39 24.07 -6.50
CA TYR A 216 -6.03 24.08 -5.17
C TYR A 216 -7.56 23.83 -5.27
N PRO A 217 -8.26 23.48 -4.16
CA PRO A 217 -9.72 23.27 -4.16
C PRO A 217 -10.50 24.54 -4.51
N VAL A 218 -10.83 24.69 -5.79
CA VAL A 218 -11.60 25.84 -6.29
C VAL A 218 -13.10 25.71 -5.99
N CYS A 219 -13.60 24.49 -5.79
CA CYS A 219 -15.00 24.21 -5.45
C CYS A 219 -15.25 24.14 -3.92
N ASP A 220 -14.38 24.69 -3.07
CA ASP A 220 -14.63 24.81 -1.64
C ASP A 220 -15.69 25.90 -1.37
N ASP A 221 -16.72 25.60 -0.57
CA ASP A 221 -17.81 26.51 -0.20
C ASP A 221 -17.33 27.87 0.33
N ARG A 222 -16.14 27.89 0.95
CA ARG A 222 -15.54 29.14 1.48
C ARG A 222 -14.99 30.05 0.38
N VAL A 223 -14.51 29.47 -0.70
CA VAL A 223 -13.79 30.17 -1.77
C VAL A 223 -14.71 30.43 -2.96
N LEU A 224 -15.67 29.52 -3.19
CA LEU A 224 -16.60 29.55 -4.31
C LEU A 224 -17.36 30.87 -4.48
N PRO A 225 -17.81 31.59 -3.42
CA PRO A 225 -18.50 32.88 -3.57
C PRO A 225 -17.67 33.95 -4.27
N PHE A 226 -16.33 33.87 -4.18
CA PHE A 226 -15.39 34.81 -4.75
C PHE A 226 -14.94 34.44 -6.17
N MET A 227 -15.35 33.29 -6.67
CA MET A 227 -14.98 32.79 -7.98
C MET A 227 -15.89 33.36 -9.09
N ALA A 228 -15.37 33.36 -10.32
CA ALA A 228 -16.11 33.80 -11.49
C ALA A 228 -17.43 32.99 -11.67
N PRO A 229 -18.50 33.60 -12.21
CA PRO A 229 -19.78 32.92 -12.44
C PRO A 229 -19.65 31.56 -13.12
N GLU A 230 -18.77 31.46 -14.11
CA GLU A 230 -18.49 30.27 -14.91
C GLU A 230 -17.90 29.14 -14.05
N VAL A 231 -16.98 29.49 -13.14
CA VAL A 231 -16.39 28.53 -12.18
C VAL A 231 -17.45 28.02 -11.22
N ARG A 232 -18.31 28.92 -10.73
CA ARG A 232 -19.40 28.56 -9.79
C ARG A 232 -20.41 27.63 -10.44
N GLU A 233 -20.77 27.89 -11.70
CA GLU A 233 -21.68 27.05 -12.47
C GLU A 233 -21.09 25.66 -12.74
N MET A 234 -19.81 25.58 -13.09
CA MET A 234 -19.14 24.28 -13.25
C MET A 234 -19.13 23.48 -11.94
N CYS A 235 -18.73 24.09 -10.82
CA CYS A 235 -18.69 23.40 -9.53
C CYS A 235 -20.08 22.89 -9.10
N ARG A 236 -21.17 23.57 -9.50
CA ARG A 236 -22.55 23.13 -9.24
C ARG A 236 -23.01 22.01 -10.18
N SER A 237 -22.61 22.05 -11.44
CA SER A 237 -23.09 21.11 -12.47
C SER A 237 -22.28 19.81 -12.53
N PHE A 238 -20.99 19.83 -12.22
CA PHE A 238 -20.12 18.65 -12.30
C PHE A 238 -20.61 17.47 -11.45
N PRO A 239 -21.01 17.63 -10.17
CA PRO A 239 -21.49 16.50 -9.36
C PRO A 239 -22.69 15.80 -9.98
N THR A 240 -23.63 16.57 -10.54
CA THR A 240 -24.82 16.02 -11.22
C THR A 240 -24.42 15.26 -12.49
N GLN A 241 -23.57 15.84 -13.33
CA GLN A 241 -23.10 15.18 -14.56
C GLN A 241 -22.27 13.92 -14.27
N ALA A 242 -21.43 13.95 -13.23
CA ALA A 242 -20.68 12.79 -12.79
C ALA A 242 -21.61 11.69 -12.27
N ALA A 243 -22.66 12.04 -11.51
CA ALA A 243 -23.66 11.09 -11.04
C ALA A 243 -24.45 10.46 -12.18
N ASP A 244 -24.86 11.24 -13.18
CA ASP A 244 -25.56 10.72 -14.37
C ASP A 244 -24.65 9.82 -15.21
N LEU A 245 -23.37 10.19 -15.35
CA LEU A 245 -22.37 9.36 -16.01
C LEU A 245 -22.17 8.02 -15.27
N VAL A 246 -22.07 8.04 -13.95
CA VAL A 246 -21.94 6.82 -13.12
C VAL A 246 -23.18 5.94 -13.25
N ARG A 247 -24.38 6.53 -13.16
CA ARG A 247 -25.66 5.83 -13.29
C ARG A 247 -25.83 5.18 -14.67
N SER A 248 -25.42 5.87 -15.74
CA SER A 248 -25.48 5.32 -17.11
C SER A 248 -24.61 4.07 -17.32
N HIS A 249 -23.64 3.82 -16.44
CA HIS A 249 -22.78 2.64 -16.46
C HIS A 249 -23.26 1.53 -15.53
N GLY A 250 -24.48 1.63 -14.99
CA GLY A 250 -25.08 0.62 -14.11
C GLY A 250 -24.45 0.54 -12.73
N VAL A 251 -23.71 1.59 -12.32
CA VAL A 251 -23.13 1.70 -10.99
C VAL A 251 -23.88 2.77 -10.22
N ASP A 252 -24.21 2.47 -8.98
CA ASP A 252 -24.81 3.42 -8.06
C ASP A 252 -23.77 4.46 -7.58
N PHE A 253 -24.19 5.73 -7.43
CA PHE A 253 -23.26 6.82 -7.13
C PHE A 253 -22.63 6.69 -5.74
N ASP A 254 -23.40 6.29 -4.72
CA ASP A 254 -22.88 6.07 -3.37
C ASP A 254 -21.86 4.92 -3.36
N THR A 255 -22.08 3.92 -4.22
CA THR A 255 -21.12 2.82 -4.42
C THR A 255 -19.83 3.31 -5.05
N PHE A 256 -19.91 4.17 -6.06
CA PHE A 256 -18.74 4.79 -6.69
C PHE A 256 -17.96 5.67 -5.71
N GLU A 257 -18.64 6.50 -4.91
CA GLU A 257 -18.01 7.36 -3.90
C GLU A 257 -17.33 6.55 -2.81
N ARG A 258 -17.95 5.47 -2.32
CA ARG A 258 -17.32 4.55 -1.36
C ARG A 258 -16.04 3.93 -1.92
N LEU A 259 -16.01 3.57 -3.21
CA LEU A 259 -14.82 3.02 -3.86
C LEU A 259 -13.73 4.08 -4.05
N LEU A 260 -14.09 5.33 -4.33
CA LEU A 260 -13.15 6.45 -4.36
C LEU A 260 -12.57 6.73 -2.97
N SER A 261 -13.41 6.83 -1.94
CA SER A 261 -12.98 7.03 -0.55
C SER A 261 -12.07 5.89 -0.09
N LYS A 262 -12.36 4.65 -0.51
CA LYS A 262 -11.49 3.50 -0.27
C LYS A 262 -10.15 3.64 -0.99
N ALA A 263 -10.12 4.11 -2.24
CA ALA A 263 -8.88 4.35 -2.98
C ALA A 263 -8.00 5.45 -2.35
N ASP A 264 -8.61 6.42 -1.67
CA ASP A 264 -7.86 7.44 -0.94
C ASP A 264 -7.25 6.88 0.35
N LYS A 265 -8.05 6.14 1.13
CA LYS A 265 -7.65 5.63 2.46
C LYS A 265 -6.80 4.36 2.44
N ASP A 266 -6.95 3.50 1.43
CA ASP A 266 -6.28 2.19 1.33
C ASP A 266 -5.19 2.22 0.23
N PRO A 267 -3.90 2.27 0.61
CA PRO A 267 -2.79 2.28 -0.35
C PRO A 267 -2.75 1.07 -1.29
N PHE A 268 -3.19 -0.10 -0.82
CA PHE A 268 -3.22 -1.32 -1.63
C PHE A 268 -4.35 -1.26 -2.65
N PHE A 269 -5.53 -0.79 -2.25
CA PHE A 269 -6.64 -0.56 -3.18
C PHE A 269 -6.26 0.49 -4.25
N ARG A 270 -5.61 1.59 -3.84
CA ARG A 270 -5.07 2.61 -4.75
C ARG A 270 -4.11 2.02 -5.77
N TRP A 271 -3.17 1.19 -5.31
CA TRP A 271 -2.22 0.52 -6.19
C TRP A 271 -2.91 -0.42 -7.20
N ARG A 272 -3.91 -1.19 -6.74
CA ARG A 272 -4.71 -2.07 -7.61
C ARG A 272 -5.48 -1.28 -8.66
N LEU A 273 -6.12 -0.17 -8.27
CA LEU A 273 -6.81 0.73 -9.19
C LEU A 273 -5.85 1.30 -10.23
N ALA A 274 -4.70 1.83 -9.80
CA ALA A 274 -3.67 2.37 -10.71
C ALA A 274 -3.12 1.31 -11.67
N ARG A 275 -2.97 0.06 -11.20
CA ARG A 275 -2.58 -1.07 -12.06
C ARG A 275 -3.66 -1.38 -13.10
N ALA A 276 -4.94 -1.39 -12.71
CA ALA A 276 -6.05 -1.62 -13.63
C ALA A 276 -6.16 -0.51 -14.69
N MET A 277 -6.00 0.76 -14.31
CA MET A 277 -5.98 1.89 -15.24
C MET A 277 -4.86 1.76 -16.28
N ARG A 278 -3.63 1.42 -15.84
CA ARG A 278 -2.50 1.18 -16.75
C ARG A 278 -2.75 0.03 -17.73
N GLN A 279 -3.44 -1.03 -17.29
CA GLN A 279 -3.82 -2.14 -18.17
C GLN A 279 -4.82 -1.69 -19.23
N LEU A 280 -5.81 -0.88 -18.87
CA LEU A 280 -6.81 -0.34 -19.80
C LEU A 280 -6.17 0.58 -20.86
N GLU A 281 -5.22 1.42 -20.44
CA GLU A 281 -4.46 2.28 -21.36
C GLU A 281 -3.61 1.47 -22.34
N ALA A 282 -2.89 0.47 -21.83
CA ALA A 282 -2.09 -0.43 -22.68
C ALA A 282 -2.96 -1.20 -23.68
N GLN A 283 -4.17 -1.64 -23.28
CA GLN A 283 -5.12 -2.26 -24.20
C GLN A 283 -5.58 -1.28 -25.29
N ARG A 284 -6.00 -0.06 -24.92
CA ARG A 284 -6.41 0.97 -25.90
C ARG A 284 -5.32 1.28 -26.93
N GLN A 285 -4.07 1.40 -26.48
CA GLN A 285 -2.93 1.64 -27.37
C GLN A 285 -2.69 0.48 -28.34
N ARG A 286 -2.86 -0.77 -27.89
CA ARG A 286 -2.76 -1.95 -28.76
C ARG A 286 -3.88 -1.98 -29.80
N TYR A 287 -5.12 -1.69 -29.41
CA TYR A 287 -6.25 -1.60 -30.34
C TYR A 287 -6.03 -0.52 -31.40
N HIS A 288 -5.57 0.67 -31.03
CA HIS A 288 -5.27 1.73 -32.00
C HIS A 288 -4.14 1.37 -32.97
N LYS A 289 -3.11 0.62 -32.53
CA LYS A 289 -2.03 0.15 -33.40
C LYS A 289 -2.46 -0.97 -34.35
N GLN A 290 -3.53 -1.69 -34.03
CA GLN A 290 -4.05 -2.80 -34.82
C GLN A 290 -5.17 -2.40 -35.78
N GLN A 291 -5.68 -1.16 -35.68
CA GLN A 291 -6.62 -0.63 -36.67
C GLN A 291 -5.87 -0.41 -37.99
N PRO A 292 -6.27 -1.07 -39.10
CA PRO A 292 -5.72 -0.76 -40.41
C PRO A 292 -6.00 0.71 -40.71
N PRO A 293 -5.10 1.40 -41.46
CA PRO A 293 -5.34 2.78 -41.83
C PRO A 293 -6.70 2.89 -42.52
N PRO A 294 -7.47 3.97 -42.28
CA PRO A 294 -8.74 4.16 -42.94
C PRO A 294 -8.49 4.05 -44.46
N LEU A 295 -9.24 3.17 -45.11
CA LEU A 295 -9.27 3.10 -46.57
C LEU A 295 -9.88 4.42 -47.04
N TYR A 296 -9.03 5.40 -47.32
CA TYR A 296 -9.42 6.62 -47.97
C TYR A 296 -10.09 6.25 -49.29
N SER A 297 -11.37 6.61 -49.41
CA SER A 297 -12.16 6.59 -50.64
C SER A 297 -12.16 7.99 -51.24
#